data_AF-A0A852LDT4-F1
#
_entry.id   AF-A0A852LDT4-F1
#
_cell.length_a   1.000
_cell.length_b   1.000
_cell.length_c   1.000
_cell.angle_alpha   90.00
_cell.angle_beta   90.00
_cell.angle_gamma   90.00
#
_symmetry.space_group_name_H-M   'P 1'
#
loop_
_entity.id
_entity.type
_entity.pdbx_description
1 polymer ?
#
loop_
_entity_poly.entity_id
_entity_poly.type
_entity_poly.pdbx_seq_one_letter_code
_entity_poly.pdbx_strand_id
1 'polypeptide(L)'
;GDLASKVEEGFSLTLDTFLHAQQLRKKRLRAFCSKSGKVTKLPGSREERAHLLSSLRVSTKLDLLYCEVPLTGMEEWQQLLEKLEEKENMTYPVPLPYPQQHAAETQLSKFNLTEIEAMLGSYTKVLFVRDPF
;
A
#
# COMPACT_ATOMS: atom_id res chain seq x y z
N GLY A 1 39.64 23.95 -22.08
CA GLY A 1 38.30 24.55 -21.93
C GLY A 1 37.46 23.57 -21.17
N ASP A 2 36.86 24.04 -20.07
CA ASP A 2 36.33 23.30 -18.92
C ASP A 2 35.56 22.00 -19.19
N LEU A 3 36.05 20.93 -18.55
CA LEU A 3 35.24 19.83 -18.05
C LEU A 3 34.73 20.24 -16.66
N ALA A 4 33.56 20.86 -16.60
CA ALA A 4 32.83 21.04 -15.34
C ALA A 4 31.53 20.25 -15.44
N SER A 5 31.64 18.97 -15.11
CA SER A 5 30.51 18.13 -14.73
C SER A 5 29.78 18.81 -13.58
N LYS A 6 28.63 19.41 -13.88
CA LYS A 6 27.68 19.89 -12.89
C LYS A 6 27.08 18.65 -12.24
N VAL A 7 27.77 18.13 -11.23
CA VAL A 7 27.23 17.11 -10.33
C VAL A 7 25.99 17.74 -9.72
N GLU A 8 24.82 17.24 -10.08
CA GLU A 8 23.62 17.54 -9.32
C GLU A 8 23.89 17.09 -7.88
N GLU A 9 23.96 18.05 -6.96
CA GLU A 9 23.96 17.80 -5.52
C GLU A 9 22.61 17.15 -5.18
N GLY A 10 22.53 15.85 -5.41
CA GLY A 10 21.47 15.02 -4.89
C GLY A 10 21.53 15.16 -3.38
N PHE A 11 20.48 15.74 -2.78
CA PHE A 11 20.28 15.77 -1.34
C PHE A 11 20.49 14.36 -0.78
N SER A 12 21.65 14.09 -0.17
CA SER A 12 21.89 12.83 0.51
C SER A 12 21.12 12.90 1.83
N LEU A 13 19.87 12.46 1.82
CA LEU A 13 19.12 12.28 3.06
C LEU A 13 19.91 11.27 3.91
N THR A 14 20.38 11.68 5.08
CA THR A 14 21.04 10.73 5.99
C THR A 14 20.02 9.70 6.46
N LEU A 15 20.47 8.47 6.75
CA LEU A 15 19.60 7.41 7.28
C LEU A 15 18.86 7.88 8.54
N ASP A 16 19.52 8.66 9.39
CA ASP A 16 18.93 9.22 10.61
C ASP A 16 17.81 10.21 10.29
N THR A 17 18.03 11.12 9.34
CA THR A 17 16.99 12.06 8.89
C THR A 17 15.78 11.32 8.31
N PHE A 18 16.02 10.28 7.51
CA PHE A 18 14.96 9.43 6.96
C PHE A 18 14.15 8.75 8.07
N LEU A 19 14.83 8.08 8.99
CA LEU A 19 14.18 7.36 10.09
C LEU A 19 13.39 8.31 10.98
N HIS A 20 13.93 9.50 11.26
CA HIS A 20 13.24 10.53 12.03
C HIS A 20 11.94 10.99 11.33
N ALA A 21 12.00 11.32 10.04
CA ALA A 21 10.82 11.69 9.26
C ALA A 21 9.75 10.58 9.27
N GLN A 22 10.17 9.32 9.10
CA GLN A 22 9.26 8.18 9.16
C GLN A 22 8.57 8.02 10.52
N GLN A 23 9.30 8.27 11.63
CA GLN A 23 8.72 8.26 12.97
C GLN A 23 7.67 9.36 13.16
N LEU A 24 7.95 10.58 12.68
CA LEU A 24 7.01 11.70 12.73
C LEU A 24 5.72 11.40 11.94
N ARG A 25 5.86 10.88 10.71
CA ARG A 25 4.72 10.46 9.88
C ARG A 25 3.88 9.39 10.58
N LYS A 26 4.50 8.35 11.14
CA LYS A 26 3.81 7.31 11.93
C LYS A 26 3.11 7.87 13.15
N LYS A 27 3.71 8.84 13.85
CA LYS A 27 3.09 9.51 15.02
C LYS A 27 1.85 10.30 14.59
N ARG A 28 1.96 11.10 13.52
CA ARG A 28 0.84 11.89 12.98
C ARG A 28 -0.31 11.01 12.52
N LEU A 29 -0.01 9.92 11.79
CA LEU A 29 -1.02 8.97 11.34
C LEU A 29 -1.75 8.33 12.52
N ARG A 30 -1.02 7.85 13.54
CA ARG A 30 -1.64 7.28 14.75
C ARG A 30 -2.55 8.28 15.46
N ALA A 31 -2.13 9.54 15.58
CA ALA A 31 -2.92 10.60 16.20
C ALA A 31 -4.17 10.98 15.37
N PHE A 32 -4.09 10.88 14.04
CA PHE A 32 -5.26 11.06 13.17
C PHE A 32 -6.24 9.88 13.33
N CYS A 33 -5.74 8.66 13.20
CA CYS A 33 -6.56 7.44 13.31
C CYS A 33 -7.19 7.25 14.69
N SER A 34 -6.56 7.73 15.77
CA SER A 34 -7.15 7.65 17.12
C SER A 34 -8.39 8.52 17.31
N LYS A 35 -8.61 9.51 16.43
CA LYS A 35 -9.82 10.37 16.47
C LYS A 35 -11.03 9.68 15.84
N SER A 36 -10.79 8.72 14.96
CA SER A 36 -11.84 7.91 14.33
C SER A 36 -12.09 6.65 15.17
N GLY A 37 -13.35 6.21 15.25
CA GLY A 37 -13.68 4.94 15.88
C GLY A 37 -12.96 3.80 15.19
N LYS A 38 -12.38 2.87 15.97
CA LYS A 38 -11.80 1.65 15.42
C LYS A 38 -12.93 0.79 14.86
N VAL A 39 -12.88 0.47 13.57
CA VAL A 39 -13.76 -0.54 12.99
C VAL A 39 -13.25 -1.91 13.46
N THR A 40 -13.94 -2.49 14.45
CA THR A 40 -13.59 -3.81 15.00
C THR A 40 -14.31 -4.97 14.29
N LYS A 41 -15.39 -4.66 13.55
CA LYS A 41 -16.16 -5.63 12.75
C LYS A 41 -16.60 -4.98 11.45
N LEU A 42 -16.55 -5.74 10.36
CA LEU A 42 -17.09 -5.29 9.08
C LEU A 42 -18.63 -5.23 9.15
N PRO A 43 -19.26 -4.25 8.48
CA PRO A 43 -20.72 -4.17 8.39
C PRO A 43 -21.32 -5.45 7.81
N GLY A 44 -22.52 -5.84 8.25
CA GLY A 44 -23.21 -7.00 7.69
C GLY A 44 -23.71 -6.76 6.27
N SER A 45 -24.16 -5.54 5.97
CA SER A 45 -24.67 -5.16 4.66
C SER A 45 -23.55 -5.10 3.61
N ARG A 46 -23.86 -5.45 2.36
CA ARG A 46 -22.88 -5.41 1.27
C ARG A 46 -22.56 -3.97 0.87
N GLU A 47 -23.55 -3.11 0.89
CA GLU A 47 -23.49 -1.73 0.45
C GLU A 47 -22.63 -0.88 1.40
N GLU A 48 -22.85 -0.98 2.72
CA GLU A 48 -22.04 -0.24 3.70
C GLU A 48 -20.59 -0.74 3.70
N ARG A 49 -20.39 -2.06 3.56
CA ARG A 49 -19.05 -2.65 3.43
C ARG A 49 -18.36 -2.15 2.17
N ALA A 50 -19.06 -2.08 1.04
CA ALA A 50 -18.51 -1.59 -0.21
C ALA A 50 -18.12 -0.11 -0.14
N HIS A 51 -18.96 0.71 0.51
CA HIS A 51 -18.65 2.11 0.77
C HIS A 51 -17.41 2.26 1.66
N LEU A 52 -17.35 1.51 2.78
CA LEU A 52 -16.26 1.55 3.75
C LEU A 52 -14.91 1.13 3.14
N LEU A 53 -14.91 0.14 2.24
CA LEU A 53 -13.70 -0.43 1.63
C LEU A 53 -13.41 0.12 0.23
N SER A 54 -14.13 1.16 -0.21
CA SER A 54 -14.08 1.67 -1.59
C SER A 54 -12.70 2.14 -2.02
N SER A 55 -11.90 2.70 -1.11
CA SER A 55 -10.52 3.15 -1.38
C SER A 55 -9.47 2.05 -1.21
N LEU A 56 -9.83 0.88 -0.68
CA LEU A 56 -8.87 -0.19 -0.47
C LEU A 56 -8.68 -1.02 -1.73
N ARG A 57 -7.42 -1.25 -2.05
CA ARG A 57 -6.96 -2.06 -3.16
C ARG A 57 -6.15 -3.26 -2.66
N VAL A 58 -6.11 -4.31 -3.46
CA VAL A 58 -5.50 -5.60 -3.19
C VAL A 58 -4.54 -5.91 -4.35
N SER A 59 -3.30 -6.25 -4.02
CA SER A 59 -2.42 -7.03 -4.89
C SER A 59 -2.31 -8.42 -4.26
N THR A 60 -2.95 -9.41 -4.88
CA THR A 60 -2.92 -10.80 -4.39
C THR A 60 -1.60 -11.48 -4.65
N LYS A 61 -0.85 -11.04 -5.67
CA LYS A 61 0.51 -11.52 -5.94
C LYS A 61 1.45 -11.14 -4.80
N LEU A 62 1.47 -9.86 -4.45
CA LEU A 62 2.35 -9.33 -3.40
C LEU A 62 1.80 -9.49 -1.98
N ASP A 63 0.64 -10.14 -1.80
CA ASP A 63 -0.14 -10.20 -0.55
C ASP A 63 -0.23 -8.83 0.15
N LEU A 64 -0.62 -7.81 -0.62
CA LEU A 64 -0.55 -6.40 -0.23
C LEU A 64 -1.92 -5.71 -0.29
N LEU A 65 -2.23 -4.96 0.77
CA LEU A 65 -3.38 -4.07 0.87
C LEU A 65 -2.91 -2.62 0.88
N TYR A 66 -3.47 -1.80 0.00
CA TYR A 66 -3.11 -0.37 -0.07
C TYR A 66 -4.33 0.53 -0.24
N CYS A 67 -4.21 1.75 0.27
CA CYS A 67 -5.24 2.78 0.09
C CYS A 67 -4.95 3.57 -1.19
N GLU A 68 -5.91 3.59 -2.10
CA GLU A 68 -5.91 4.46 -3.26
C GLU A 68 -6.43 5.85 -2.84
N VAL A 69 -5.57 6.86 -2.94
CA VAL A 69 -5.92 8.25 -2.62
C VAL A 69 -6.15 9.02 -3.93
N PRO A 70 -7.33 9.61 -4.14
CA PRO A 70 -7.59 10.39 -5.35
C PRO A 70 -6.58 11.53 -5.52
N LEU A 71 -6.20 11.84 -6.76
CA LEU A 71 -5.44 13.04 -7.16
C LEU A 71 -3.95 13.08 -6.74
N THR A 72 -3.34 11.95 -6.33
CA THR A 72 -1.94 11.94 -5.88
C THR A 72 -1.10 10.83 -6.50
N GLY A 73 -0.44 11.10 -7.63
CA GLY A 73 0.67 10.28 -8.17
C GLY A 73 0.41 8.79 -8.27
N MET A 74 -0.86 8.41 -8.42
CA MET A 74 -1.31 7.03 -8.40
C MET A 74 -0.65 6.25 -9.53
N GLU A 75 -0.37 6.92 -10.64
CA GLU A 75 0.26 6.37 -11.84
C GLU A 75 1.69 5.88 -11.55
N GLU A 76 2.49 6.67 -10.85
CA GLU A 76 3.86 6.28 -10.47
C GLU A 76 3.84 5.08 -9.50
N TRP A 77 2.87 5.06 -8.59
CA TRP A 77 2.71 3.96 -7.63
C TRP A 77 2.21 2.69 -8.29
N GLN A 78 1.27 2.80 -9.23
CA GLN A 78 0.77 1.66 -9.97
C GLN A 78 1.89 1.05 -10.82
N GLN A 79 2.71 1.87 -11.48
CA GLN A 79 3.89 1.41 -12.20
C GLN A 79 4.92 0.72 -11.30
N LEU A 80 5.11 1.19 -10.06
CA LEU A 80 5.98 0.53 -9.10
C LEU A 80 5.43 -0.85 -8.71
N LEU A 81 4.12 -0.95 -8.43
CA LEU A 81 3.47 -2.21 -8.09
C LEU A 81 3.56 -3.21 -9.25
N GLU A 82 3.26 -2.78 -10.48
CA GLU A 82 3.40 -3.60 -11.69
C GLU A 82 4.83 -4.14 -11.83
N LYS A 83 5.85 -3.30 -11.66
CA LYS A 83 7.26 -3.73 -11.69
C LYS A 83 7.62 -4.72 -10.59
N LEU A 84 7.04 -4.60 -9.40
CA LEU A 84 7.27 -5.53 -8.29
C LEU A 84 6.61 -6.88 -8.56
N GLU A 85 5.38 -6.87 -9.07
CA GLU A 85 4.67 -8.09 -9.49
C GLU A 85 5.38 -8.81 -10.64
N GLU A 86 5.96 -8.09 -11.60
CA GLU A 86 6.75 -8.67 -12.69
C GLU A 86 8.03 -9.35 -12.17
N LYS A 87 8.71 -8.72 -11.19
CA LYS A 87 9.94 -9.25 -10.58
C LYS A 87 9.69 -10.43 -9.65
N GLU A 88 8.53 -10.51 -9.02
CA GLU A 88 8.15 -11.66 -8.21
C GLU A 88 8.16 -12.96 -9.03
N ASN A 89 7.77 -12.91 -10.31
CA ASN A 89 7.88 -14.05 -11.22
C ASN A 89 9.34 -14.54 -11.44
N MET A 90 10.34 -13.72 -11.09
CA MET A 90 11.77 -14.09 -11.15
C MET A 90 12.31 -14.60 -9.81
N THR A 91 11.56 -14.47 -8.71
CA THR A 91 11.97 -14.91 -7.39
C THR A 91 11.34 -16.29 -7.12
N TYR A 92 12.19 -17.30 -6.90
CA TYR A 92 11.81 -18.71 -6.78
C TYR A 92 10.56 -18.96 -5.93
N PRO A 93 9.66 -19.87 -6.34
CA PRO A 93 8.39 -20.08 -5.67
C PRO A 93 8.62 -20.75 -4.32
N VAL A 94 8.38 -20.00 -3.24
CA VAL A 94 8.06 -20.60 -1.95
C VAL A 94 6.63 -21.13 -2.07
N PRO A 95 6.36 -22.43 -1.89
CA PRO A 95 5.01 -22.95 -2.01
C PRO A 95 4.19 -22.45 -0.82
N LEU A 96 3.29 -21.48 -1.05
CA LEU A 96 2.26 -21.13 -0.10
C LEU A 96 1.05 -22.06 -0.28
N PRO A 97 0.35 -22.46 0.79
CA PRO A 97 -0.63 -23.56 0.78
C PRO A 97 -1.98 -23.24 0.12
N TYR A 98 -2.11 -22.13 -0.62
CA TYR A 98 -3.39 -21.74 -1.23
C TYR A 98 -3.24 -21.48 -2.73
N PRO A 99 -4.14 -22.02 -3.57
CA PRO A 99 -4.20 -21.65 -4.98
C PRO A 99 -4.65 -20.18 -5.07
N GLN A 100 -3.71 -19.26 -5.30
CA GLN A 100 -4.02 -17.86 -5.58
C GLN A 100 -4.59 -17.77 -7.01
N GLN A 101 -5.91 -17.65 -7.12
CA GLN A 101 -6.51 -17.11 -8.34
C GLN A 101 -6.18 -15.62 -8.39
N HIS A 102 -5.32 -15.22 -9.32
CA HIS A 102 -5.05 -13.81 -9.60
C HIS A 102 -6.33 -13.15 -10.13
N ALA A 103 -7.07 -12.47 -9.25
CA ALA A 103 -8.26 -11.73 -9.62
C ALA A 103 -7.87 -10.47 -10.42
N ALA A 104 -8.60 -10.19 -11.49
CA ALA A 104 -8.54 -8.90 -12.18
C ALA A 104 -9.11 -7.75 -11.33
N GLU A 105 -9.76 -8.09 -10.21
CA GLU A 105 -10.41 -7.16 -9.30
C GLU A 105 -9.42 -6.65 -8.25
N THR A 106 -8.98 -5.40 -8.41
CA THR A 106 -8.08 -4.77 -7.46
C THR A 106 -8.79 -4.22 -6.23
N GLN A 107 -10.11 -4.02 -6.24
CA GLN A 107 -10.82 -3.37 -5.14
C GLN A 107 -11.28 -4.39 -4.08
N LEU A 108 -10.90 -4.17 -2.82
CA LEU A 108 -11.19 -5.11 -1.71
C LEU A 108 -12.69 -5.35 -1.52
N SER A 109 -13.55 -4.37 -1.80
CA SER A 109 -15.00 -4.50 -1.64
C SER A 109 -15.68 -5.50 -2.58
N LYS A 110 -14.99 -5.96 -3.63
CA LYS A 110 -15.57 -6.90 -4.61
C LYS A 110 -15.46 -8.36 -4.16
N PHE A 111 -14.53 -8.65 -3.25
CA PHE A 111 -14.34 -9.97 -2.67
C PHE A 111 -15.47 -10.35 -1.70
N ASN A 112 -15.61 -11.64 -1.41
CA ASN A 112 -16.57 -12.10 -0.42
C ASN A 112 -16.10 -11.77 1.01
N LEU A 113 -17.01 -11.83 1.99
CA LEU A 113 -16.68 -11.43 3.37
C LEU A 113 -15.53 -12.23 3.97
N THR A 114 -15.51 -13.54 3.75
CA THR A 114 -14.47 -14.44 4.29
C THR A 114 -13.09 -14.09 3.70
N GLU A 115 -13.03 -13.82 2.40
CA GLU A 115 -11.81 -13.37 1.72
C GLU A 115 -11.34 -12.01 2.24
N ILE A 116 -12.27 -11.06 2.41
CA ILE A 116 -11.95 -9.74 2.94
C ILE A 116 -11.35 -9.86 4.35
N GLU A 117 -11.96 -10.67 5.23
CA GLU A 117 -11.44 -10.88 6.58
C GLU A 117 -10.08 -11.57 6.57
N ALA A 118 -9.89 -12.57 5.71
CA ALA A 118 -8.61 -13.27 5.55
C ALA A 118 -7.52 -12.29 5.10
N MET A 119 -7.76 -11.51 4.03
CA MET A 119 -6.81 -10.51 3.52
C MET A 119 -6.52 -9.42 4.56
N LEU A 120 -7.55 -8.89 5.25
CA LEU A 120 -7.34 -7.93 6.33
C LEU A 120 -6.51 -8.51 7.48
N GLY A 121 -6.57 -9.82 7.72
CA GLY A 121 -5.79 -10.52 8.73
C GLY A 121 -4.33 -10.78 8.31
N SER A 122 -4.10 -11.23 7.08
CA SER A 122 -2.81 -11.76 6.64
C SER A 122 -1.98 -10.81 5.77
N TYR A 123 -2.61 -9.93 4.98
CA TYR A 123 -1.89 -9.12 3.99
C TYR A 123 -1.16 -7.95 4.63
N THR A 124 -0.03 -7.59 4.00
CA THR A 124 0.77 -6.43 4.37
C THR A 124 0.01 -5.16 4.05
N LYS A 125 -0.19 -4.31 5.07
CA LYS A 125 -0.96 -3.07 4.94
C LYS A 125 -0.01 -1.91 4.69
N VAL A 126 -0.17 -1.26 3.55
CA VAL A 126 0.67 -0.14 3.12
C VAL A 126 -0.17 1.10 2.94
N LEU A 127 0.30 2.21 3.52
CA LEU A 127 -0.24 3.53 3.25
C LEU A 127 0.87 4.38 2.64
N PHE A 128 0.65 4.82 1.41
CA PHE A 128 1.55 5.73 0.74
C PHE A 128 1.22 7.16 1.15
N VAL A 129 2.24 7.89 1.57
CA VAL A 129 2.12 9.28 2.04
C VAL A 129 3.13 10.10 1.24
N ARG A 130 2.65 11.10 0.50
CA ARG A 130 3.54 12.04 -0.21
C ARG A 130 4.29 12.92 0.79
N ASP A 131 5.55 13.22 0.49
CA ASP A 131 6.29 14.33 1.11
C ASP A 131 5.65 15.66 0.62
N PRO A 132 5.40 16.70 1.44
CA PRO A 132 6.11 17.10 2.65
C PRO A 132 5.22 16.95 3.89
N PHE A 133 5.39 15.86 4.63
CA PHE A 133 4.85 15.75 5.99
C PHE A 133 5.93 15.29 6.94
#